data_AF-A0A972UMU8-F1
#
_entry.id   AF-A0A972UMU8-F1
#
_cell.length_a   1.000
_cell.length_b   1.000
_cell.length_c   1.000
_cell.angle_alpha   90.00
_cell.angle_beta   90.00
_cell.angle_gamma   90.00
#
_symmetry.space_group_name_H-M   'P 1'
#
loop_
_entity.id
_entity.type
_entity.pdbx_description
1 polymer ?
#
loop_
_entity_poly.entity_id
_entity_poly.type
_entity_poly.pdbx_seq_one_letter_code
_entity_poly.pdbx_strand_id
1 'polypeptide(L)'
;MSNEQMQKLHGHNRLADALADVTERYRAANPNSLERWENAHNVMPGGNTRTVLYYEPFPATMIKGEGAYLYDMDGHRYTDFLGEYSAGLYGHSNPVIQTAIKDAVDGGMVLGAPNQWEAKLAEIICDRFASIDMVRFTNSGTEANLMALGASRAFTKRDKIMVFDGAYHGGVLYFAHGGTPVNVPFDVVYAPYNDSDGSLAVIEANAGDLAAIIIEPMMGAGGCLPAEKPFLETLRSAATRHGIILIFDEVMTSRSSAGGLQQRIGIYPD
;
A
#
# COMPACT_ATOMS: atom_id res chain seq x y z
N MET A 1 -32.83 39.71 -25.69
CA MET A 1 -32.72 38.82 -24.51
C MET A 1 -32.36 39.67 -23.32
N SER A 2 -33.09 39.56 -22.20
CA SER A 2 -32.83 40.34 -20.98
C SER A 2 -31.53 39.87 -20.31
N ASN A 3 -30.92 40.72 -19.47
CA ASN A 3 -29.73 40.35 -18.69
C ASN A 3 -29.96 39.10 -17.81
N GLU A 4 -31.22 38.83 -17.42
CA GLU A 4 -31.62 37.58 -16.74
C GLU A 4 -31.53 36.33 -17.63
N GLN A 5 -31.70 36.47 -18.95
CA GLN A 5 -31.55 35.35 -19.90
C GLN A 5 -30.08 35.08 -20.23
N MET A 6 -29.19 36.07 -20.14
CA MET A 6 -27.74 35.89 -20.27
C MET A 6 -27.08 35.32 -19.01
N GLN A 7 -27.65 35.57 -17.83
CA GLN A 7 -27.22 34.94 -16.57
C GLN A 7 -27.59 33.45 -16.48
N LYS A 8 -28.63 32.99 -17.20
CA LYS A 8 -28.98 31.56 -17.28
C LYS A 8 -28.04 30.71 -18.14
N LEU A 9 -27.11 31.32 -18.88
CA LEU A 9 -26.15 30.63 -19.74
C LEU A 9 -24.75 30.45 -19.12
N HIS A 10 -24.53 30.92 -17.88
CA HIS A 10 -23.22 30.92 -17.22
C HIS A 10 -23.10 30.00 -15.99
N GLY A 11 -23.97 28.98 -15.87
CA GLY A 11 -24.08 28.18 -14.65
C GLY A 11 -24.10 26.66 -14.80
N HIS A 12 -23.77 26.10 -15.97
CA HIS A 12 -23.56 24.66 -16.08
C HIS A 12 -22.12 24.33 -15.67
N ASN A 13 -21.99 23.43 -14.70
CA ASN A 13 -20.73 23.08 -14.08
C ASN A 13 -19.84 22.38 -15.13
N ARG A 14 -18.99 23.16 -15.82
CA ARG A 14 -18.11 22.71 -16.90
C ARG A 14 -17.33 21.44 -16.57
N LEU A 15 -17.02 21.20 -15.29
CA LEU A 15 -16.35 19.97 -14.84
C LEU A 15 -17.31 18.77 -14.81
N ALA A 16 -18.54 18.95 -14.34
CA ALA A 16 -19.56 17.91 -14.35
C ALA A 16 -19.95 17.51 -15.77
N ASP A 17 -20.10 18.50 -16.67
CA ASP A 17 -20.41 18.24 -18.07
C ASP A 17 -19.26 17.48 -18.76
N ALA A 18 -18.00 17.88 -18.50
CA ALA A 18 -16.83 17.18 -19.01
C ALA A 18 -16.71 15.75 -18.44
N LEU A 19 -17.01 15.55 -17.16
CA LEU A 19 -17.01 14.22 -16.54
C LEU A 19 -18.11 13.32 -17.15
N ALA A 20 -19.30 13.86 -17.39
CA ALA A 20 -20.39 13.15 -18.04
C ALA A 20 -19.99 12.72 -19.46
N ASP A 21 -19.45 13.63 -20.27
CA ASP A 21 -18.96 13.34 -21.62
C ASP A 21 -17.85 12.27 -21.63
N VAL A 22 -16.86 12.38 -20.73
CA VAL A 22 -15.80 11.36 -20.59
C VAL A 22 -16.38 10.01 -20.18
N THR A 23 -17.34 10.00 -19.26
CA THR A 23 -17.99 8.78 -18.77
C THR A 23 -18.75 8.09 -19.89
N GLU A 24 -19.54 8.83 -20.69
CA GLU A 24 -20.28 8.27 -21.82
C GLU A 24 -19.34 7.69 -22.88
N ARG A 25 -18.27 8.42 -23.25
CA ARG A 25 -17.27 7.93 -24.19
C ARG A 25 -16.55 6.68 -23.68
N TYR A 26 -16.23 6.64 -22.39
CA TYR A 26 -15.63 5.47 -21.76
C TYR A 26 -16.57 4.26 -21.82
N ARG A 27 -17.86 4.43 -21.47
CA ARG A 27 -18.86 3.35 -21.57
C ARG A 27 -18.98 2.82 -23.00
N ALA A 28 -19.08 3.71 -23.98
CA ALA A 28 -19.22 3.34 -25.38
C ALA A 28 -17.99 2.62 -25.95
N ALA A 29 -16.79 2.97 -25.48
CA ALA A 29 -15.55 2.33 -25.91
C ALA A 29 -15.31 0.96 -25.25
N ASN A 30 -15.93 0.67 -24.10
CA ASN A 30 -15.62 -0.53 -23.30
C ASN A 30 -16.85 -1.44 -23.03
N PRO A 31 -17.63 -1.84 -24.07
CA PRO A 31 -18.83 -2.64 -23.88
C PRO A 31 -18.57 -4.04 -23.28
N ASN A 32 -17.46 -4.70 -23.61
CA ASN A 32 -17.16 -6.04 -23.09
C ASN A 32 -16.73 -5.98 -21.62
N SER A 33 -15.94 -4.99 -21.24
CA SER A 33 -15.59 -4.75 -19.83
C SER A 33 -16.83 -4.43 -18.99
N LEU A 34 -17.80 -3.68 -19.53
CA LEU A 34 -19.09 -3.43 -18.89
C LEU A 34 -19.85 -4.73 -18.65
N GLU A 35 -20.05 -5.53 -19.70
CA GLU A 35 -20.76 -6.81 -19.61
C GLU A 35 -20.11 -7.76 -18.59
N ARG A 36 -18.76 -7.86 -18.59
CA ARG A 36 -18.04 -8.66 -17.59
C ARG A 36 -18.29 -8.14 -16.18
N TRP A 37 -18.24 -6.82 -15.97
CA TRP A 37 -18.44 -6.21 -14.66
C TRP A 37 -19.88 -6.44 -14.16
N GLU A 38 -20.89 -6.24 -15.00
CA GLU A 38 -22.30 -6.55 -14.70
C GLU A 38 -22.45 -8.03 -14.28
N ASN A 39 -21.88 -8.95 -15.04
CA ASN A 39 -21.89 -10.37 -14.71
C ASN A 39 -21.19 -10.68 -13.38
N ALA A 40 -20.08 -10.00 -13.08
CA ALA A 40 -19.31 -10.19 -11.86
C ALA A 40 -20.06 -9.78 -10.58
N HIS A 41 -20.97 -8.81 -10.66
CA HIS A 41 -21.79 -8.40 -9.50
C HIS A 41 -22.67 -9.49 -8.94
N ASN A 42 -23.06 -10.44 -9.79
CA ASN A 42 -23.92 -11.55 -9.38
C ASN A 42 -23.26 -12.43 -8.31
N VAL A 43 -21.93 -12.39 -8.20
CA VAL A 43 -21.14 -13.27 -7.32
C VAL A 43 -20.12 -12.54 -6.46
N MET A 44 -19.83 -11.26 -6.73
CA MET A 44 -18.92 -10.43 -5.94
C MET A 44 -19.58 -9.07 -5.65
N PRO A 45 -19.59 -8.59 -4.40
CA PRO A 45 -20.08 -7.25 -4.09
C PRO A 45 -19.38 -6.18 -4.95
N GLY A 46 -20.14 -5.41 -5.73
CA GLY A 46 -19.59 -4.42 -6.67
C GLY A 46 -18.75 -5.02 -7.82
N GLY A 47 -18.84 -6.34 -8.06
CA GLY A 47 -18.05 -7.04 -9.09
C GLY A 47 -16.55 -7.08 -8.79
N ASN A 48 -16.15 -6.95 -7.52
CA ASN A 48 -14.79 -6.66 -7.10
C ASN A 48 -14.33 -7.51 -5.88
N THR A 49 -13.02 -7.77 -5.81
CA THR A 49 -12.37 -8.47 -4.67
C THR A 49 -11.12 -7.73 -4.14
N ARG A 50 -10.88 -6.50 -4.60
CA ARG A 50 -9.81 -5.61 -4.16
C ARG A 50 -10.25 -4.17 -4.43
N THR A 51 -10.66 -3.47 -3.37
CA THR A 51 -11.40 -2.20 -3.45
C THR A 51 -10.74 -1.15 -4.34
N VAL A 52 -9.41 -1.02 -4.28
CA VAL A 52 -8.65 -0.01 -5.04
C VAL A 52 -8.74 -0.19 -6.56
N LEU A 53 -9.14 -1.37 -7.05
CA LEU A 53 -9.31 -1.63 -8.49
C LEU A 53 -10.64 -1.09 -9.03
N TYR A 54 -11.58 -0.72 -8.17
CA TYR A 54 -12.85 -0.15 -8.61
C TYR A 54 -12.72 1.36 -8.86
N TYR A 55 -13.35 1.81 -9.94
CA TYR A 55 -13.58 3.21 -10.24
C TYR A 55 -14.86 3.34 -11.07
N GLU A 56 -15.52 4.48 -10.99
CA GLU A 56 -16.68 4.78 -11.82
C GLU A 56 -16.27 5.04 -13.29
N PRO A 57 -17.11 4.69 -14.26
CA PRO A 57 -18.41 4.01 -14.11
C PRO A 57 -18.32 2.50 -13.86
N PHE A 58 -17.21 1.87 -14.28
CA PHE A 58 -16.85 0.47 -14.04
C PHE A 58 -15.38 0.26 -14.44
N PRO A 59 -14.67 -0.71 -13.86
CA PRO A 59 -13.28 -0.97 -14.20
C PRO A 59 -13.11 -1.68 -15.55
N ALA A 60 -12.11 -1.25 -16.34
CA ALA A 60 -11.67 -1.95 -17.53
C ALA A 60 -11.11 -3.33 -17.15
N THR A 61 -11.42 -4.34 -17.98
CA THR A 61 -11.00 -5.73 -17.72
C THR A 61 -9.74 -6.06 -18.50
N MET A 62 -8.60 -6.19 -17.82
CA MET A 62 -7.34 -6.58 -18.46
C MET A 62 -7.32 -8.08 -18.76
N ILE A 63 -7.00 -8.46 -20.00
CA ILE A 63 -6.97 -9.86 -20.46
C ILE A 63 -5.57 -10.36 -20.82
N LYS A 64 -4.61 -9.45 -21.06
CA LYS A 64 -3.23 -9.79 -21.39
C LYS A 64 -2.29 -8.71 -20.86
N GLY A 65 -1.09 -9.11 -20.43
CA GLY A 65 0.04 -8.22 -20.19
C GLY A 65 1.30 -8.73 -20.89
N GLU A 66 2.13 -7.83 -21.40
CA GLU A 66 3.42 -8.15 -22.02
C GLU A 66 4.39 -6.98 -21.86
N GLY A 67 5.58 -7.23 -21.30
CA GLY A 67 6.53 -6.18 -20.95
C GLY A 67 5.88 -5.15 -20.03
N ALA A 68 5.82 -3.89 -20.47
CA ALA A 68 5.16 -2.78 -19.79
C ALA A 68 3.78 -2.44 -20.38
N TYR A 69 3.16 -3.36 -21.12
CA TYR A 69 1.87 -3.14 -21.78
C TYR A 69 0.78 -4.04 -21.20
N LEU A 70 -0.41 -3.46 -21.05
CA LEU A 70 -1.66 -4.16 -20.75
C LEU A 70 -2.61 -4.08 -21.93
N TYR A 71 -3.43 -5.11 -22.09
CA TYR A 71 -4.47 -5.18 -23.10
C TYR A 71 -5.79 -5.50 -22.42
N ASP A 72 -6.83 -4.70 -22.68
CA ASP A 72 -8.15 -4.93 -22.12
C ASP A 72 -9.02 -5.86 -23.00
N MET A 73 -10.18 -6.20 -22.47
CA MET A 73 -11.18 -7.07 -23.07
C MET A 73 -11.85 -6.46 -24.31
N ASP A 74 -11.66 -5.16 -24.54
CA ASP A 74 -12.18 -4.39 -25.67
C ASP A 74 -11.12 -4.19 -26.76
N GLY A 75 -9.90 -4.69 -26.54
CA GLY A 75 -8.80 -4.72 -27.51
C GLY A 75 -7.88 -3.50 -27.46
N HIS A 76 -8.06 -2.59 -26.49
CA HIS A 76 -7.16 -1.46 -26.31
C HIS A 76 -5.82 -1.92 -25.73
N ARG A 77 -4.76 -1.19 -26.07
CA ARG A 77 -3.42 -1.38 -25.50
C ARG A 77 -3.03 -0.15 -24.68
N TYR A 78 -2.59 -0.39 -23.45
CA TYR A 78 -2.12 0.62 -22.52
C TYR A 78 -0.63 0.42 -22.22
N THR A 79 0.10 1.52 -22.01
CA THR A 79 1.38 1.47 -21.29
C THR A 79 1.07 1.51 -19.80
N ASP A 80 1.52 0.51 -19.04
CA ASP A 80 1.27 0.44 -17.60
C ASP A 80 2.25 1.32 -16.81
N PHE A 81 1.73 2.40 -16.25
CA PHE A 81 2.44 3.27 -15.31
C PHE A 81 2.07 3.01 -13.85
N LEU A 82 1.04 2.21 -13.59
CA LEU A 82 0.62 1.85 -12.25
C LEU A 82 1.53 0.76 -11.66
N GLY A 83 1.92 -0.22 -12.48
CA GLY A 83 2.86 -1.27 -12.11
C GLY A 83 2.43 -2.02 -10.85
N GLU A 84 1.16 -2.46 -10.81
CA GLU A 84 0.55 -3.20 -9.70
C GLU A 84 0.80 -2.55 -8.32
N TYR A 85 0.55 -1.24 -8.21
CA TYR A 85 0.76 -0.47 -6.99
C TYR A 85 2.16 -0.68 -6.38
N SER A 86 3.19 -0.61 -7.24
CA SER A 86 4.62 -0.87 -6.99
C SER A 86 5.10 -2.33 -7.05
N ALA A 87 4.22 -3.34 -6.92
CA ALA A 87 4.65 -4.75 -6.95
C ALA A 87 5.11 -5.20 -8.35
N GLY A 88 4.53 -4.61 -9.41
CA GLY A 88 4.77 -4.92 -10.82
C GLY A 88 6.06 -4.31 -11.38
N LEU A 89 7.12 -4.20 -10.57
CA LEU A 89 8.40 -3.59 -10.97
C LEU A 89 8.99 -4.20 -12.24
N TYR A 90 8.76 -5.49 -12.47
CA TYR A 90 9.37 -6.24 -13.57
C TYR A 90 8.47 -6.37 -14.81
N GLY A 91 7.32 -5.71 -14.82
CA GLY A 91 6.32 -5.83 -15.87
C GLY A 91 5.61 -7.20 -15.87
N HIS A 92 4.92 -7.50 -16.97
CA HIS A 92 3.96 -8.60 -17.02
C HIS A 92 4.50 -9.92 -17.59
N SER A 93 5.72 -9.92 -18.15
CA SER A 93 6.26 -11.09 -18.87
C SER A 93 7.78 -11.23 -18.78
N ASN A 94 8.37 -10.94 -17.61
CA ASN A 94 9.80 -11.05 -17.41
C ASN A 94 10.27 -12.53 -17.52
N PRO A 95 11.17 -12.87 -18.47
CA PRO A 95 11.55 -14.27 -18.72
C PRO A 95 12.29 -14.92 -17.55
N VAL A 96 13.02 -14.14 -16.73
CA VAL A 96 13.73 -14.66 -15.55
C VAL A 96 12.72 -15.13 -14.50
N ILE A 97 11.70 -14.32 -14.21
CA ILE A 97 10.64 -14.67 -13.26
C ILE A 97 9.82 -15.85 -13.79
N GLN A 98 9.45 -15.83 -15.06
CA GLN A 98 8.69 -16.93 -15.66
C GLN A 98 9.44 -18.27 -15.65
N THR A 99 10.77 -18.25 -15.76
CA THR A 99 11.60 -19.46 -15.67
C THR A 99 11.65 -19.94 -14.23
N ALA A 100 11.93 -19.05 -13.27
CA ALA A 100 11.96 -19.39 -11.85
C ALA A 100 10.63 -19.99 -11.35
N ILE A 101 9.49 -19.47 -11.80
CA ILE A 101 8.17 -20.04 -11.47
C ILE A 101 8.01 -21.45 -12.06
N LYS A 102 8.38 -21.66 -13.33
CA LYS A 102 8.30 -23.00 -13.95
C LYS A 102 9.16 -24.01 -13.21
N ASP A 103 10.42 -23.65 -12.94
CA ASP A 103 11.36 -24.53 -12.22
C ASP A 103 10.84 -24.88 -10.83
N ALA A 104 10.23 -23.91 -10.11
CA ALA A 104 9.62 -24.15 -8.81
C ALA A 104 8.41 -25.09 -8.88
N VAL A 105 7.56 -24.95 -9.91
CA VAL A 105 6.39 -25.83 -10.13
C VAL A 105 6.83 -27.24 -10.51
N ASP A 106 7.82 -27.37 -11.40
CA ASP A 106 8.36 -28.67 -11.82
C ASP A 106 9.01 -29.43 -10.65
N GLY A 107 9.54 -28.72 -9.66
CA GLY A 107 10.05 -29.28 -8.40
C GLY A 107 8.97 -29.74 -7.41
N GLY A 108 7.69 -29.44 -7.67
CA GLY A 108 6.56 -29.77 -6.80
C GLY A 108 6.16 -28.63 -5.86
N MET A 109 4.84 -28.53 -5.61
CA MET A 109 4.23 -27.51 -4.77
C MET A 109 3.68 -28.10 -3.47
N VAL A 110 3.51 -27.27 -2.44
CA VAL A 110 2.86 -27.64 -1.16
C VAL A 110 3.57 -28.82 -0.47
N LEU A 111 4.89 -28.68 -0.28
CA LEU A 111 5.77 -29.75 0.21
C LEU A 111 5.56 -30.12 1.70
N GLY A 112 4.87 -29.29 2.48
CA GLY A 112 4.64 -29.54 3.91
C GLY A 112 5.91 -29.54 4.77
N ALA A 113 7.00 -28.95 4.28
CA ALA A 113 8.32 -28.90 4.93
C ALA A 113 9.13 -27.67 4.45
N PRO A 114 10.19 -27.28 5.19
CA PRO A 114 11.19 -26.34 4.71
C PRO A 114 11.69 -26.70 3.32
N ASN A 115 11.85 -25.71 2.46
CA ASN A 115 12.33 -25.91 1.08
C ASN A 115 13.73 -25.33 0.86
N GLN A 116 14.36 -25.65 -0.27
CA GLN A 116 15.73 -25.23 -0.59
C GLN A 116 15.91 -23.75 -0.94
N TRP A 117 14.81 -22.98 -1.05
CA TRP A 117 14.80 -21.59 -1.51
C TRP A 117 14.55 -20.58 -0.41
N GLU A 118 13.83 -20.94 0.66
CA GLU A 118 13.43 -19.99 1.71
C GLU A 118 14.63 -19.36 2.42
N ALA A 119 15.66 -20.15 2.76
CA ALA A 119 16.88 -19.63 3.40
C ALA A 119 17.67 -18.71 2.46
N LYS A 120 17.77 -19.06 1.17
CA LYS A 120 18.48 -18.25 0.17
C LYS A 120 17.82 -16.89 -0.03
N LEU A 121 16.49 -16.84 -0.06
CA LEU A 121 15.77 -15.58 -0.14
C LEU A 121 15.96 -14.74 1.13
N ALA A 122 15.99 -15.40 2.30
CA ALA A 122 16.23 -14.72 3.58
C ALA A 122 17.63 -14.08 3.63
N GLU A 123 18.66 -14.80 3.22
CA GLU A 123 20.04 -14.29 3.10
C GLU A 123 20.10 -13.05 2.20
N ILE A 124 19.49 -13.09 1.02
CA ILE A 124 19.46 -11.93 0.09
C ILE A 124 18.79 -10.70 0.74
N ILE A 125 17.74 -10.90 1.54
CA ILE A 125 17.05 -9.80 2.21
C ILE A 125 17.91 -9.22 3.33
N CYS A 126 18.47 -10.06 4.19
CA CYS A 126 19.34 -9.64 5.29
C CYS A 126 20.60 -8.92 4.79
N ASP A 127 21.21 -9.41 3.70
CA ASP A 127 22.37 -8.76 3.08
C ASP A 127 22.02 -7.38 2.48
N ARG A 128 20.77 -7.23 2.01
CA ARG A 128 20.30 -6.02 1.31
C ARG A 128 19.87 -4.91 2.26
N PHE A 129 19.19 -5.24 3.36
CA PHE A 129 18.61 -4.27 4.28
C PHE A 129 19.36 -4.26 5.60
N ALA A 130 20.09 -3.17 5.87
CA ALA A 130 21.01 -3.10 7.01
C ALA A 130 20.34 -3.20 8.38
N SER A 131 19.03 -2.95 8.51
CA SER A 131 18.29 -3.13 9.77
C SER A 131 17.71 -4.52 9.97
N ILE A 132 17.86 -5.45 9.02
CA ILE A 132 17.20 -6.77 9.07
C ILE A 132 18.24 -7.87 9.31
N ASP A 133 18.48 -8.18 10.59
CA ASP A 133 19.38 -9.28 10.96
C ASP A 133 18.76 -10.67 10.69
N MET A 134 17.44 -10.79 10.81
CA MET A 134 16.67 -12.01 10.56
C MET A 134 15.29 -11.67 9.98
N VAL A 135 14.73 -12.58 9.18
CA VAL A 135 13.42 -12.37 8.53
C VAL A 135 12.53 -13.62 8.62
N ARG A 136 11.21 -13.39 8.68
CA ARG A 136 10.18 -14.41 8.47
C ARG A 136 9.24 -13.95 7.35
N PHE A 137 8.89 -14.85 6.45
CA PHE A 137 8.00 -14.57 5.34
C PHE A 137 6.53 -14.63 5.74
N THR A 138 5.72 -13.81 5.07
CA THR A 138 4.26 -13.79 5.15
C THR A 138 3.68 -13.81 3.73
N ASN A 139 2.35 -13.90 3.61
CA ASN A 139 1.65 -13.94 2.32
C ASN A 139 1.24 -12.55 1.82
N SER A 140 1.35 -11.52 2.66
CA SER A 140 1.01 -10.15 2.32
C SER A 140 1.71 -9.13 3.21
N GLY A 141 1.78 -7.88 2.74
CA GLY A 141 2.19 -6.74 3.58
C GLY A 141 1.26 -6.53 4.79
N THR A 142 -0.03 -6.85 4.64
CA THR A 142 -0.98 -6.80 5.77
C THR A 142 -0.58 -7.78 6.88
N GLU A 143 -0.25 -9.03 6.52
CA GLU A 143 0.24 -10.02 7.49
C GLU A 143 1.58 -9.60 8.09
N ALA A 144 2.51 -9.04 7.29
CA ALA A 144 3.80 -8.58 7.79
C ALA A 144 3.63 -7.53 8.90
N ASN A 145 2.79 -6.52 8.68
CA ASN A 145 2.52 -5.48 9.67
C ASN A 145 1.76 -6.01 10.91
N LEU A 146 0.78 -6.92 10.73
CA LEU A 146 0.13 -7.58 11.86
C LEU A 146 1.12 -8.36 12.73
N MET A 147 2.06 -9.09 12.10
CA MET A 147 3.10 -9.83 12.81
C MET A 147 4.10 -8.90 13.50
N ALA A 148 4.50 -7.80 12.87
CA ALA A 148 5.42 -6.81 13.46
C ALA A 148 4.80 -6.13 14.69
N LEU A 149 3.53 -5.71 14.61
CA LEU A 149 2.81 -5.13 15.75
C LEU A 149 2.60 -6.16 16.86
N GLY A 150 2.23 -7.40 16.51
CA GLY A 150 2.08 -8.50 17.47
C GLY A 150 3.39 -8.83 18.19
N ALA A 151 4.51 -8.90 17.45
CA ALA A 151 5.84 -9.13 18.01
C ALA A 151 6.26 -7.98 18.93
N SER A 152 6.02 -6.73 18.53
CA SER A 152 6.35 -5.54 19.33
C SER A 152 5.62 -5.53 20.67
N ARG A 153 4.32 -5.83 20.68
CA ARG A 153 3.52 -5.97 21.91
C ARG A 153 4.00 -7.14 22.77
N ALA A 154 4.27 -8.29 22.14
CA ALA A 154 4.76 -9.47 22.85
C ALA A 154 6.15 -9.24 23.48
N PHE A 155 7.00 -8.45 22.83
CA PHE A 155 8.34 -8.09 23.32
C PHE A 155 8.28 -7.05 24.44
N THR A 156 7.60 -5.93 24.20
CA THR A 156 7.53 -4.79 25.14
C THR A 156 6.59 -5.02 26.32
N LYS A 157 5.64 -5.96 26.22
CA LYS A 157 4.54 -6.18 27.18
C LYS A 157 3.62 -4.95 27.35
N ARG A 158 3.52 -4.14 26.30
CA ARG A 158 2.69 -2.95 26.20
C ARG A 158 1.59 -3.16 25.17
N ASP A 159 0.48 -2.44 25.29
CA ASP A 159 -0.69 -2.69 24.45
C ASP A 159 -0.87 -1.71 23.30
N LYS A 160 -0.55 -0.43 23.50
CA LYS A 160 -0.85 0.62 22.52
C LYS A 160 0.06 0.59 21.31
N ILE A 161 -0.47 1.00 20.18
CA ILE A 161 0.28 1.25 18.95
C ILE A 161 0.02 2.68 18.47
N MET A 162 1.05 3.35 18.00
CA MET A 162 0.94 4.70 17.43
C MET A 162 0.98 4.61 15.92
N VAL A 163 0.00 5.25 15.28
CA VAL A 163 -0.16 5.33 13.83
C VAL A 163 -0.35 6.77 13.41
N PHE A 164 -0.30 7.02 12.10
CA PHE A 164 -0.44 8.36 11.53
C PHE A 164 -1.73 8.48 10.71
N ASP A 165 -2.37 9.65 10.77
CA ASP A 165 -3.55 9.91 9.93
C ASP A 165 -3.18 9.82 8.44
N GLY A 166 -3.98 9.10 7.66
CA GLY A 166 -3.72 8.84 6.24
C GLY A 166 -2.83 7.62 5.96
N ALA A 167 -2.29 6.96 6.99
CA ALA A 167 -1.42 5.80 6.80
C ALA A 167 -2.16 4.56 6.30
N TYR A 168 -1.47 3.74 5.52
CA TYR A 168 -1.95 2.45 5.04
C TYR A 168 -0.91 1.36 5.34
N HIS A 169 -1.27 0.43 6.22
CA HIS A 169 -0.44 -0.72 6.61
C HIS A 169 -1.10 -2.06 6.24
N GLY A 170 -2.18 -2.03 5.45
CA GLY A 170 -2.87 -3.24 4.97
C GLY A 170 -4.38 -3.18 5.08
N GLY A 171 -5.04 -4.26 4.65
CA GLY A 171 -6.50 -4.32 4.53
C GLY A 171 -7.27 -4.15 5.85
N VAL A 172 -6.65 -4.48 6.98
CA VAL A 172 -7.20 -4.35 8.34
C VAL A 172 -6.37 -3.41 9.23
N LEU A 173 -5.54 -2.58 8.60
CA LEU A 173 -4.67 -1.58 9.23
C LEU A 173 -4.65 -0.32 8.35
N TYR A 174 -5.82 0.27 8.12
CA TYR A 174 -6.00 1.45 7.28
C TYR A 174 -6.49 2.64 8.12
N PHE A 175 -5.72 3.73 8.12
CA PHE A 175 -5.85 4.82 9.08
C PHE A 175 -6.18 6.17 8.43
N ALA A 176 -6.80 6.18 7.25
CA ALA A 176 -7.33 7.40 6.67
C ALA A 176 -8.53 7.94 7.48
N HIS A 177 -8.48 9.21 7.88
CA HIS A 177 -9.60 9.94 8.48
C HIS A 177 -10.17 9.29 9.76
N GLY A 178 -9.28 8.87 10.68
CA GLY A 178 -9.68 8.28 11.96
C GLY A 178 -9.94 6.77 11.92
N GLY A 179 -9.59 6.11 10.82
CA GLY A 179 -9.61 4.66 10.67
C GLY A 179 -10.86 4.12 9.99
N THR A 180 -10.93 2.79 9.87
CA THR A 180 -12.05 2.09 9.23
C THR A 180 -12.63 1.02 10.15
N PRO A 181 -13.94 0.71 10.09
CA PRO A 181 -14.55 -0.35 10.90
C PRO A 181 -13.96 -1.74 10.69
N VAL A 182 -13.23 -1.98 9.60
CA VAL A 182 -12.59 -3.27 9.32
C VAL A 182 -11.22 -3.44 9.99
N ASN A 183 -10.71 -2.40 10.64
CA ASN A 183 -9.42 -2.48 11.31
C ASN A 183 -9.44 -3.49 12.46
N VAL A 184 -8.31 -4.17 12.64
CA VAL A 184 -8.09 -4.98 13.85
C VAL A 184 -8.19 -4.05 15.08
N PRO A 185 -8.89 -4.46 16.16
CA PRO A 185 -9.15 -3.62 17.32
C PRO A 185 -7.93 -3.52 18.25
N PHE A 186 -6.80 -3.05 17.73
CA PHE A 186 -5.67 -2.61 18.57
C PHE A 186 -6.03 -1.34 19.33
N ASP A 187 -5.39 -1.10 20.48
CA ASP A 187 -5.47 0.17 21.17
C ASP A 187 -4.58 1.18 20.42
N VAL A 188 -5.20 1.99 19.56
CA VAL A 188 -4.50 2.88 18.63
C VAL A 188 -4.50 4.30 19.15
N VAL A 189 -3.31 4.92 19.18
CA VAL A 189 -3.16 6.38 19.34
C VAL A 189 -2.73 7.00 18.02
N TYR A 190 -3.40 8.09 17.63
CA TYR A 190 -3.13 8.79 16.37
C TYR A 190 -2.15 9.93 16.60
N ALA A 191 -1.24 10.10 15.65
CA ALA A 191 -0.31 11.21 15.61
C ALA A 191 -0.32 11.91 14.24
N PRO A 192 -0.01 13.22 14.20
CA PRO A 192 0.10 13.96 12.96
C PRO A 192 1.40 13.60 12.21
N TYR A 193 1.28 13.25 10.93
CA TYR A 193 2.44 12.96 10.08
C TYR A 193 3.18 14.26 9.73
N ASN A 194 4.51 14.23 9.73
CA ASN A 194 5.39 15.39 9.54
C ASN A 194 5.23 16.52 10.58
N ASP A 195 4.62 16.25 11.73
CA ASP A 195 4.60 17.17 12.88
C ASP A 195 5.34 16.52 14.06
N SER A 196 6.57 16.98 14.28
CA SER A 196 7.47 16.45 15.29
C SER A 196 7.00 16.74 16.71
N ASP A 197 6.53 17.97 16.96
CA ASP A 197 6.08 18.40 18.29
C ASP A 197 4.79 17.69 18.68
N GLY A 198 3.83 17.63 17.76
CA GLY A 198 2.57 16.90 17.95
C GLY A 198 2.79 15.41 18.18
N SER A 199 3.66 14.78 17.38
CA SER A 199 3.98 13.36 17.55
C SER A 199 4.73 13.08 18.85
N LEU A 200 5.67 13.93 19.25
CA LEU A 200 6.38 13.77 20.52
C LEU A 200 5.43 13.87 21.71
N ALA A 201 4.49 14.81 21.70
CA ALA A 201 3.48 14.94 22.75
C ALA A 201 2.63 13.66 22.89
N VAL A 202 2.24 13.03 21.77
CA VAL A 202 1.52 11.74 21.78
C VAL A 202 2.38 10.62 22.37
N ILE A 203 3.66 10.54 21.98
CA ILE A 203 4.59 9.55 22.51
C ILE A 203 4.75 9.72 24.02
N GLU A 204 5.03 10.94 24.50
CA GLU A 204 5.28 11.22 25.91
C GLU A 204 4.05 10.91 26.78
N ALA A 205 2.85 11.27 26.30
CA ALA A 205 1.60 10.97 26.99
C ALA A 205 1.30 9.47 27.11
N ASN A 206 1.86 8.64 26.23
CA ASN A 206 1.59 7.19 26.17
C ASN A 206 2.83 6.32 26.44
N ALA A 207 3.98 6.90 26.78
CA ALA A 207 5.27 6.20 26.81
C ALA A 207 5.29 4.93 27.71
N GLY A 208 4.50 4.92 28.79
CA GLY A 208 4.40 3.78 29.69
C GLY A 208 3.75 2.54 29.09
N ASP A 209 2.93 2.71 28.05
CA ASP A 209 2.10 1.65 27.46
C ASP A 209 2.14 1.62 25.92
N LEU A 210 3.00 2.43 25.30
CA LEU A 210 3.19 2.41 23.85
C LEU A 210 4.19 1.31 23.47
N ALA A 211 3.71 0.29 22.75
CA ALA A 211 4.51 -0.83 22.28
C ALA A 211 5.28 -0.50 21.01
N ALA A 212 4.62 0.15 20.05
CA ALA A 212 5.20 0.43 18.74
C ALA A 212 4.74 1.78 18.17
N ILE A 213 5.62 2.37 17.36
CA ILE A 213 5.30 3.42 16.39
C ILE A 213 5.46 2.77 15.02
N ILE A 214 4.38 2.67 14.24
CA ILE A 214 4.44 2.18 12.86
C ILE A 214 4.24 3.35 11.90
N ILE A 215 5.14 3.45 10.92
CA ILE A 215 5.16 4.56 9.97
C ILE A 215 5.63 4.10 8.59
N GLU A 216 4.99 4.62 7.54
CA GLU A 216 5.55 4.59 6.18
C GLU A 216 6.59 5.72 6.07
N PRO A 217 7.87 5.45 5.73
CA PRO A 217 8.87 6.53 5.52
C PRO A 217 8.51 7.50 4.38
N MET A 218 7.60 7.09 3.50
CA MET A 218 6.84 7.93 2.57
C MET A 218 5.46 7.29 2.44
N MET A 219 4.40 8.00 2.82
CA MET A 219 3.03 7.50 2.67
C MET A 219 2.73 7.21 1.21
N GLY A 220 2.49 5.95 0.88
CA GLY A 220 2.19 5.50 -0.47
C GLY A 220 0.75 5.83 -0.85
N ALA A 221 -0.20 5.10 -0.26
CA ALA A 221 -1.63 5.26 -0.53
C ALA A 221 -2.15 6.66 -0.15
N GLY A 222 -1.53 7.31 0.85
CA GLY A 222 -1.83 8.67 1.27
C GLY A 222 -1.38 9.78 0.29
N GLY A 223 -0.80 9.42 -0.86
CA GLY A 223 -0.48 10.37 -1.93
C GLY A 223 1.00 10.57 -2.21
N CYS A 224 1.84 9.56 -1.97
CA CYS A 224 3.31 9.64 -2.14
C CYS A 224 3.93 10.79 -1.35
N LEU A 225 3.55 10.94 -0.08
CA LEU A 225 3.96 12.04 0.81
C LEU A 225 5.22 11.65 1.60
N PRO A 226 6.41 12.21 1.29
CA PRO A 226 7.64 11.86 1.99
C PRO A 226 7.59 12.32 3.44
N ALA A 227 8.09 11.49 4.36
CA ALA A 227 8.40 11.97 5.69
C ALA A 227 9.61 12.91 5.64
N GLU A 228 9.56 14.00 6.39
CA GLU A 228 10.71 14.87 6.57
C GLU A 228 11.78 14.16 7.41
N LYS A 229 13.04 14.29 7.01
CA LYS A 229 14.14 13.62 7.73
C LYS A 229 14.18 14.00 9.23
N PRO A 230 14.07 15.29 9.63
CA PRO A 230 14.04 15.66 11.05
C PRO A 230 12.88 15.04 11.83
N PHE A 231 11.74 14.83 11.16
CA PHE A 231 10.59 14.16 11.75
C PHE A 231 10.89 12.69 12.05
N LEU A 232 11.47 11.95 11.10
CA LEU A 232 11.89 10.57 11.33
C LEU A 232 12.99 10.44 12.39
N GLU A 233 13.94 11.39 12.46
CA GLU A 233 14.97 11.44 13.50
C GLU A 233 14.35 11.65 14.90
N THR A 234 13.31 12.48 14.98
CA THR A 234 12.54 12.71 16.21
C THR A 234 11.86 11.42 16.67
N LEU A 235 11.13 10.74 15.78
CA LEU A 235 10.47 9.47 16.09
C LEU A 235 11.48 8.40 16.54
N ARG A 236 12.59 8.25 15.82
CA ARG A 236 13.66 7.30 16.17
C ARG A 236 14.23 7.58 17.55
N SER A 237 14.59 8.83 17.83
CA SER A 237 15.18 9.23 19.11
C SER A 237 14.19 9.02 20.28
N ALA A 238 12.93 9.38 20.08
CA ALA A 238 11.87 9.19 21.08
C ALA A 238 11.59 7.70 21.34
N ALA A 239 11.48 6.90 20.27
CA ALA A 239 11.28 5.46 20.36
C ALA A 239 12.38 4.79 21.21
N THR A 240 13.65 5.09 20.90
CA THR A 240 14.80 4.59 21.68
C THR A 240 14.75 5.04 23.13
N ARG A 241 14.46 6.33 23.40
CA ARG A 241 14.41 6.87 24.76
C ARG A 241 13.38 6.17 25.65
N HIS A 242 12.24 5.80 25.08
CA HIS A 242 11.10 5.24 25.81
C HIS A 242 10.99 3.70 25.71
N GLY A 243 11.92 3.05 24.99
CA GLY A 243 11.89 1.59 24.77
C GLY A 243 10.67 1.15 23.96
N ILE A 244 10.32 1.92 22.93
CA ILE A 244 9.20 1.69 22.02
C ILE A 244 9.77 1.18 20.71
N ILE A 245 9.14 0.18 20.09
CA ILE A 245 9.61 -0.36 18.80
C ILE A 245 9.21 0.59 17.67
N LEU A 246 10.18 1.10 16.93
CA LEU A 246 9.95 1.85 15.69
C LEU A 246 9.91 0.89 14.51
N ILE A 247 8.76 0.79 13.86
CA ILE A 247 8.54 -0.04 12.67
C ILE A 247 8.47 0.89 11.45
N PHE A 248 9.38 0.70 10.50
CA PHE A 248 9.22 1.26 9.16
C PHE A 248 8.47 0.28 8.28
N ASP A 249 7.27 0.67 7.87
CA ASP A 249 6.55 0.00 6.79
C ASP A 249 7.18 0.39 5.45
N GLU A 250 8.13 -0.44 5.00
CA GLU A 250 8.81 -0.29 3.73
C GLU A 250 8.21 -1.17 2.60
N VAL A 251 6.93 -1.58 2.71
CA VAL A 251 6.25 -2.37 1.66
C VAL A 251 6.38 -1.69 0.29
N MET A 252 6.22 -0.35 0.24
CA MET A 252 6.48 0.42 -0.98
C MET A 252 7.90 0.99 -1.02
N THR A 253 8.41 1.54 0.08
CA THR A 253 9.63 2.37 0.04
C THR A 253 10.93 1.57 -0.03
N SER A 254 10.89 0.24 0.17
CA SER A 254 12.05 -0.66 0.05
C SER A 254 12.74 -0.63 -1.32
N ARG A 255 12.04 -0.18 -2.36
CA ARG A 255 12.60 0.00 -3.71
C ARG A 255 13.30 1.34 -3.95
N SER A 256 13.28 2.25 -2.98
CA SER A 256 13.81 3.62 -3.14
C SER A 256 15.34 3.69 -3.21
N SER A 257 16.02 2.63 -2.79
CA SER A 257 17.46 2.43 -2.98
C SER A 257 17.79 0.93 -2.92
N ALA A 258 19.08 0.57 -2.99
CA ALA A 258 19.51 -0.81 -2.81
C ALA A 258 19.02 -1.38 -1.47
N GLY A 259 19.12 -0.65 -0.36
CA GLY A 259 18.68 -1.06 0.98
C GLY A 259 17.46 -0.29 1.48
N GLY A 260 16.52 0.08 0.59
CA GLY A 260 15.29 0.77 0.97
C GLY A 260 15.45 2.26 1.26
N LEU A 261 14.38 2.89 1.74
CA LEU A 261 14.44 4.30 2.10
C LEU A 261 15.27 4.51 3.37
N GLN A 262 15.26 3.55 4.31
CA GLN A 262 16.12 3.54 5.50
C GLN A 262 17.60 3.82 5.17
N GLN A 263 18.16 3.14 4.17
CA GLN A 263 19.56 3.33 3.77
C GLN A 263 19.77 4.72 3.16
N ARG A 264 18.82 5.16 2.33
CA ARG A 264 18.90 6.45 1.63
C ARG A 264 18.89 7.63 2.59
N ILE A 265 18.11 7.54 3.68
CA ILE A 265 17.98 8.62 4.67
C ILE A 265 18.95 8.47 5.85
N GLY A 266 19.49 7.26 6.06
CA GLY A 266 20.41 6.93 7.14
C GLY A 266 19.73 6.80 8.50
N ILE A 267 18.47 6.36 8.53
CA ILE A 267 17.68 6.15 9.76
C ILE A 267 17.15 4.73 9.71
N TYR A 268 17.38 3.97 10.78
CA TYR A 268 17.07 2.55 10.84
C TYR A 268 15.96 2.27 11.88
N PRO A 269 14.92 1.51 11.51
CA PRO A 269 13.92 1.02 12.45
C PRO A 269 14.53 -0.04 13.39
N ASP A 270 13.76 -0.46 14.38
CA ASP A 270 14.06 -1.66 15.20
C ASP A 270 13.65 -2.93 14.44
#